data_AF-A0A7X2MR23-F1
#
_entry.id   AF-A0A7X2MR23-F1
#
_cell.length_a   1.000
_cell.length_b   1.000
_cell.length_c   1.000
_cell.angle_alpha   90.00
_cell.angle_beta   90.00
_cell.angle_gamma   90.00
#
_symmetry.space_group_name_H-M   'P 1'
#
loop_
_entity.id
_entity.type
_entity.pdbx_description
1 polymer ?
#
loop_
_entity_poly.entity_id
_entity_poly.type
_entity_poly.pdbx_seq_one_letter_code
_entity_poly.pdbx_strand_id
1 'polypeptide(L)'
;MSTSTLNTDNWIAAMLRVAARFGKPADGKTLRQQMRWFEHLPVSQQLERLSGLLGLHLTMVPQNKLRWRQEITPVVLVLENASVAVLESIDSDNSARYWLSEGGDVVRESALSELLARAQGDVGVIGVAARGRDAR
;
A
#
# COMPACT_ATOMS: atom_id res chain seq x y z
N MET A 1 15.30 -21.07 -1.47
CA MET A 1 14.91 -19.68 -1.81
C MET A 1 13.48 -19.52 -1.35
N SER A 2 13.25 -18.85 -0.23
CA SER A 2 11.92 -18.74 0.36
C SER A 2 11.07 -17.84 -0.54
N THR A 3 10.19 -18.44 -1.34
CA THR A 3 9.11 -17.76 -2.05
C THR A 3 8.20 -17.14 -1.00
N SER A 4 8.48 -15.90 -0.61
CA SER A 4 7.55 -15.11 0.19
C SER A 4 6.34 -14.86 -0.71
N THR A 5 5.28 -15.63 -0.48
CA THR A 5 4.04 -15.52 -1.23
C THR A 5 3.40 -14.18 -0.87
N LEU A 6 3.24 -13.30 -1.86
CA LEU A 6 2.47 -12.08 -1.68
C LEU A 6 1.07 -12.44 -1.20
N ASN A 7 0.61 -11.86 -0.09
CA ASN A 7 -0.80 -11.93 0.26
C ASN A 7 -1.58 -10.98 -0.66
N THR A 8 -1.85 -11.45 -1.88
CA THR A 8 -2.40 -10.66 -2.98
C THR A 8 -3.74 -10.02 -2.61
N ASP A 9 -4.59 -10.69 -1.84
CA ASP A 9 -5.87 -10.13 -1.40
C ASP A 9 -5.69 -8.96 -0.42
N ASN A 10 -4.77 -9.08 0.54
CA ASN A 10 -4.46 -7.98 1.47
C ASN A 10 -3.91 -6.75 0.72
N TRP A 11 -3.03 -6.98 -0.25
CA TRP A 11 -2.49 -5.92 -1.09
C TRP A 11 -3.51 -5.29 -2.02
N ILE A 12 -4.38 -6.09 -2.65
CA ILE A 12 -5.50 -5.58 -3.45
C ILE A 12 -6.39 -4.67 -2.58
N ALA A 13 -6.79 -5.13 -1.40
CA ALA A 13 -7.65 -4.34 -0.52
C ALA A 13 -6.98 -3.03 -0.07
N ALA A 14 -5.70 -3.07 0.31
CA ALA A 14 -4.93 -1.89 0.66
C ALA A 14 -4.80 -0.90 -0.51
N MET A 15 -4.47 -1.38 -1.70
CA MET A 15 -4.29 -0.53 -2.88
C MET A 15 -5.60 0.06 -3.38
N LEU A 16 -6.73 -0.66 -3.28
CA LEU A 16 -8.06 -0.11 -3.54
C LEU A 16 -8.40 1.04 -2.58
N ARG A 17 -8.10 0.87 -1.29
CA ARG A 17 -8.31 1.90 -0.28
C ARG A 17 -7.45 3.15 -0.55
N VAL A 18 -6.19 2.95 -0.92
CA VAL A 18 -5.30 4.04 -1.31
C VAL A 18 -5.77 4.73 -2.60
N ALA A 19 -6.20 3.96 -3.60
CA ALA A 19 -6.69 4.53 -4.85
C ALA A 19 -7.95 5.38 -4.64
N ALA A 20 -8.87 4.96 -3.76
CA ALA A 20 -10.02 5.75 -3.36
C ALA A 20 -9.62 7.10 -2.73
N ARG A 21 -8.57 7.13 -1.90
CA ARG A 21 -7.98 8.37 -1.33
C ARG A 21 -7.45 9.33 -2.39
N PHE A 22 -6.97 8.82 -3.52
CA PHE A 22 -6.54 9.62 -4.67
C PHE A 22 -7.68 9.94 -5.65
N GLY A 23 -8.94 9.67 -5.30
CA GLY A 23 -10.09 9.89 -6.18
C GLY A 23 -10.17 8.93 -7.36
N LYS A 24 -9.55 7.74 -7.23
CA LYS A 24 -9.51 6.67 -8.25
C LYS A 24 -10.12 5.37 -7.72
N PRO A 25 -11.41 5.34 -7.33
CA PRO A 25 -12.03 4.09 -6.92
C PRO A 25 -12.01 3.08 -8.07
N ALA A 26 -11.78 1.81 -7.74
CA ALA A 26 -11.74 0.72 -8.70
C ALA A 26 -12.53 -0.49 -8.18
N ASP A 27 -12.96 -1.35 -9.09
CA ASP A 27 -13.67 -2.58 -8.75
C ASP A 27 -12.69 -3.68 -8.32
N GLY A 28 -12.83 -4.15 -7.08
CA GLY A 28 -11.93 -5.16 -6.53
C GLY A 28 -12.04 -6.54 -7.20
N LYS A 29 -13.21 -6.91 -7.74
CA LYS A 29 -13.37 -8.19 -8.45
C LYS A 29 -12.60 -8.20 -9.76
N THR A 30 -12.74 -7.13 -10.54
CA THR A 30 -12.01 -6.92 -11.80
C THR A 30 -10.51 -6.86 -11.54
N LEU A 31 -10.08 -6.11 -10.52
CA LEU A 31 -8.67 -6.01 -10.15
C LEU A 31 -8.08 -7.38 -9.79
N ARG A 32 -8.79 -8.18 -8.99
CA ARG A 32 -8.36 -9.54 -8.64
C ARG A 32 -8.24 -10.42 -9.88
N GLN A 33 -9.19 -10.35 -10.80
CA GLN A 33 -9.13 -11.12 -12.06
C GLN A 33 -7.94 -10.72 -12.93
N GLN A 34 -7.63 -9.42 -13.01
CA GLN A 34 -6.46 -8.93 -13.73
C GLN A 34 -5.15 -9.37 -13.06
N MET A 35 -5.10 -9.39 -11.72
CA MET A 35 -3.92 -9.84 -10.98
C MET A 35 -3.59 -11.31 -11.18
N ARG A 36 -4.57 -12.18 -11.51
CA ARG A 36 -4.32 -13.60 -11.83
C ARG A 36 -3.34 -13.79 -12.98
N TRP A 37 -3.33 -12.89 -13.95
CA TRP A 37 -2.42 -12.94 -15.10
C TRP A 37 -0.96 -12.70 -14.69
N PHE A 38 -0.72 -12.13 -13.51
CA PHE A 38 0.60 -11.75 -13.02
C PHE A 38 1.10 -12.64 -11.88
N GLU A 39 0.35 -13.66 -11.45
CA GLU A 39 0.72 -14.54 -10.32
C GLU A 39 2.08 -15.24 -10.50
N HIS A 40 2.48 -15.46 -11.76
CA HIS A 40 3.76 -16.08 -12.11
C HIS A 40 4.97 -15.13 -12.00
N LEU A 41 4.74 -13.82 -11.84
CA LEU A 41 5.81 -12.83 -11.75
C LEU A 41 6.41 -12.75 -10.35
N PRO A 42 7.65 -12.25 -10.20
CA PRO A 42 8.20 -11.90 -8.90
C PRO A 42 7.34 -10.88 -8.15
N VAL A 43 7.33 -10.91 -6.82
CA VAL A 43 6.50 -10.04 -5.97
C VAL A 43 6.64 -8.55 -6.31
N SER A 44 7.86 -8.07 -6.52
CA SER A 44 8.11 -6.67 -6.89
C SER A 44 7.40 -6.27 -8.18
N GLN A 45 7.40 -7.14 -9.19
CA GLN A 45 6.70 -6.91 -10.45
C GLN A 45 5.18 -7.04 -10.28
N GLN A 46 4.70 -7.97 -9.45
CA GLN A 46 3.26 -8.06 -9.13
C GLN A 46 2.75 -6.75 -8.51
N LEU A 47 3.50 -6.20 -7.55
CA LEU A 47 3.18 -4.92 -6.90
C LEU A 47 3.21 -3.75 -7.88
N GLU A 48 4.19 -3.70 -8.78
CA GLU A 48 4.26 -2.71 -9.86
C GLU A 48 3.00 -2.80 -10.75
N ARG A 49 2.63 -4.01 -11.21
CA ARG A 49 1.40 -4.22 -12.01
C ARG A 49 0.15 -3.80 -11.25
N LEU A 50 0.02 -4.17 -9.98
CA LEU A 50 -1.11 -3.80 -9.13
C LEU A 50 -1.27 -2.27 -9.04
N SER A 51 -0.18 -1.54 -8.77
CA SER A 51 -0.21 -0.07 -8.74
C SER A 51 -0.57 0.53 -10.11
N GLY A 52 -0.01 -0.03 -11.19
CA GLY A 52 -0.25 0.42 -12.56
C GLY A 52 -1.71 0.27 -13.01
N LEU A 53 -2.37 -0.84 -12.66
CA LEU A 53 -3.80 -1.07 -12.93
C LEU A 53 -4.70 -0.01 -12.28
N LEU A 54 -4.23 0.61 -11.19
CA LEU A 54 -4.93 1.68 -10.46
C LEU A 54 -4.50 3.09 -10.89
N GLY A 55 -3.58 3.21 -11.86
CA GLY A 55 -3.01 4.51 -12.25
C GLY A 55 -2.17 5.16 -11.14
N LEU A 56 -1.55 4.32 -10.30
CA LEU A 56 -0.67 4.69 -9.21
C LEU A 56 0.75 4.20 -9.47
N HIS A 57 1.71 4.76 -8.75
CA HIS A 57 3.07 4.26 -8.65
C HIS A 57 3.35 3.88 -7.20
N LEU A 58 4.03 2.75 -7.00
CA LEU A 58 4.46 2.27 -5.69
C LEU A 58 5.98 2.19 -5.63
N THR A 59 6.58 2.84 -4.64
CA THR A 59 8.01 2.70 -4.31
C THR A 59 8.16 2.04 -2.95
N MET A 60 8.91 0.95 -2.87
CA MET A 60 9.32 0.38 -1.59
C MET A 60 10.53 1.14 -1.04
N VAL A 61 10.42 1.69 0.16
CA VAL A 61 11.47 2.49 0.80
C VAL A 61 11.69 2.00 2.23
N PRO A 62 12.94 1.79 2.68
CA PRO A 62 13.21 1.43 4.07
C PRO A 62 12.61 2.44 5.05
N GLN A 63 11.90 1.95 6.07
CA GLN A 63 11.23 2.75 7.09
C GLN A 63 12.14 3.79 7.75
N ASN A 64 13.42 3.44 7.97
CA ASN A 64 14.42 4.32 8.59
C ASN A 64 14.93 5.45 7.66
N LYS A 65 14.59 5.41 6.37
CA LYS A 65 14.91 6.47 5.40
C LYS A 65 13.76 7.46 5.20
N LEU A 66 12.59 7.18 5.77
CA LEU A 66 11.43 8.05 5.65
C LEU A 66 11.39 9.10 6.76
N ARG A 67 11.04 10.32 6.38
CA ARG A 67 10.67 11.38 7.31
C ARG A 67 9.15 11.35 7.48
N TRP A 68 8.71 10.79 8.60
CA TRP A 68 7.29 10.61 8.90
C TRP A 68 6.56 11.93 9.15
N ARG A 69 5.62 12.26 8.26
CA ARG A 69 4.74 13.45 8.31
C ARG A 69 3.46 13.22 7.51
N GLN A 70 2.47 14.08 7.69
CA GLN A 70 1.20 13.99 6.95
C GLN A 70 1.40 13.96 5.42
N GLU A 71 2.41 14.65 4.88
CA GLU A 71 2.62 14.78 3.43
C GLU A 71 3.03 13.49 2.72
N ILE A 72 3.58 12.51 3.45
CA ILE A 72 3.92 11.21 2.85
C ILE A 72 2.73 10.25 2.83
N THR A 73 1.65 10.55 3.55
CA THR A 73 0.45 9.70 3.61
C THR A 73 -0.44 9.87 2.37
N PRO A 74 -1.15 8.83 1.91
CA PRO A 74 -1.18 7.48 2.48
C PRO A 74 0.05 6.63 2.10
N VAL A 75 0.51 5.80 3.04
CA VAL A 75 1.53 4.76 2.78
C VAL A 75 1.04 3.38 3.19
N VAL A 76 1.63 2.35 2.61
CA VAL A 76 1.33 0.96 2.90
C VAL A 76 2.47 0.33 3.71
N LEU A 77 2.13 -0.38 4.78
CA LEU A 77 3.06 -1.10 5.65
C LEU A 77 2.75 -2.59 5.55
N VAL A 78 3.79 -3.42 5.37
CA VAL A 78 3.68 -4.87 5.58
C VAL A 78 3.91 -5.13 7.05
N LEU A 79 3.01 -5.83 7.72
CA LEU A 79 3.14 -6.19 9.13
C LEU A 79 3.80 -7.56 9.29
N GLU A 80 4.24 -7.87 10.51
CA GLU A 80 4.93 -9.12 10.86
C GLU A 80 4.22 -10.40 10.41
N ASN A 81 2.88 -10.38 10.35
CA ASN A 81 2.04 -11.50 9.95
C ASN A 81 1.68 -11.51 8.45
N ALA A 82 2.40 -10.76 7.62
CA ALA A 82 2.10 -10.53 6.20
C ALA A 82 0.74 -9.84 5.94
N SER A 83 0.12 -9.27 6.98
CA SER A 83 -1.02 -8.37 6.83
C SER A 83 -0.55 -7.01 6.35
N VAL A 84 -1.46 -6.27 5.72
CA VAL A 84 -1.15 -4.98 5.11
C VAL A 84 -1.90 -3.90 5.86
N ALA A 85 -1.18 -2.88 6.35
CA ALA A 85 -1.77 -1.70 6.94
C ALA A 85 -1.67 -0.52 5.97
N VAL A 86 -2.70 0.32 5.93
CA VAL A 86 -2.68 1.60 5.22
C VAL A 86 -2.61 2.70 6.27
N LEU A 87 -1.47 3.38 6.37
CA LEU A 87 -1.35 4.58 7.18
C LEU A 87 -2.02 5.73 6.45
N GLU A 88 -3.08 6.26 7.05
CA GLU A 88 -4.01 7.19 6.43
C GLU A 88 -3.68 8.65 6.70
N SER A 89 -3.22 8.93 7.92
CA SER A 89 -2.82 10.26 8.35
C SER A 89 -1.91 10.17 9.57
N ILE A 90 -1.09 11.19 9.74
CA ILE A 90 -0.26 11.42 10.92
C ILE A 90 -0.59 12.83 11.40
N ASP A 91 -1.01 12.98 12.65
CA ASP A 91 -1.29 14.30 13.22
C ASP A 91 -0.03 14.97 13.82
N SER A 92 -0.23 16.13 14.47
CA SER A 92 0.86 16.89 15.10
C SER A 92 1.50 16.20 16.29
N ASP A 93 0.79 15.26 16.93
CA ASP A 93 1.22 14.57 18.14
C ASP A 93 1.86 13.21 17.80
N ASN A 94 2.10 12.94 16.51
CA ASN A 94 2.51 11.65 15.97
C ASN A 94 1.51 10.52 16.26
N SER A 95 0.22 10.84 16.38
CA SER A 95 -0.86 9.86 16.31
C SER A 95 -1.03 9.43 14.85
N ALA A 96 -1.07 8.12 14.63
CA ALA A 96 -1.29 7.49 13.35
C ALA A 96 -2.73 6.99 13.28
N ARG A 97 -3.49 7.45 12.27
CA ARG A 97 -4.72 6.76 11.87
C ARG A 97 -4.41 5.79 10.76
N TYR A 98 -4.80 4.54 10.93
CA TYR A 98 -4.47 3.49 9.98
C TYR A 98 -5.59 2.46 9.86
N TRP A 99 -5.61 1.78 8.73
CA TRP A 99 -6.54 0.70 8.42
C TRP A 99 -5.78 -0.60 8.26
N LEU A 100 -6.40 -1.74 8.60
CA LEU A 100 -5.81 -3.07 8.47
C LEU A 100 -6.60 -3.90 7.47
N SER A 101 -5.89 -4.61 6.58
CA SER A 101 -6.50 -5.46 5.56
C SER A 101 -7.40 -6.57 6.10
N GLU A 102 -7.14 -7.04 7.33
CA GLU A 102 -7.91 -8.09 8.00
C GLU A 102 -9.03 -7.53 8.92
N GLY A 103 -9.14 -6.21 9.05
CA GLY A 103 -9.97 -5.55 10.05
C GLY A 103 -11.35 -5.07 9.60
N GLY A 104 -11.83 -5.48 8.42
CA GLY A 104 -13.04 -4.91 7.81
C GLY A 104 -12.81 -3.46 7.40
N ASP A 105 -13.76 -2.54 7.60
CA ASP A 105 -13.60 -1.11 7.30
C ASP A 105 -13.28 -0.26 8.55
N VAL A 106 -12.73 -0.88 9.60
CA VAL A 106 -12.42 -0.19 10.85
C VAL A 106 -11.11 0.57 10.73
N VAL A 107 -11.15 1.88 10.95
CA VAL A 107 -9.96 2.72 11.13
C VAL A 107 -9.55 2.70 12.60
N ARG A 108 -8.26 2.52 12.84
CA ARG A 108 -7.63 2.48 14.15
C ARG A 108 -6.77 3.72 14.34
N GLU A 109 -6.52 4.03 15.60
CA GLU A 109 -5.65 5.12 16.00
C GLU A 109 -4.69 4.64 17.08
N SER A 110 -3.41 4.98 16.95
CA SER A 110 -2.36 4.66 17.93
C SER A 110 -1.19 5.62 17.77
N ALA A 111 -0.22 5.59 18.68
CA ALA A 111 1.05 6.25 18.42
C ALA A 111 1.70 5.67 17.16
N LEU A 112 2.28 6.52 16.32
CA LEU A 112 2.95 6.10 15.08
C LEU A 112 4.07 5.09 15.38
N SER A 113 4.83 5.30 16.45
CA SER A 113 5.90 4.39 16.87
C SER A 113 5.40 2.97 17.16
N GLU A 114 4.20 2.82 17.71
CA GLU A 114 3.61 1.50 18.01
C GLU A 114 3.23 0.75 16.74
N LEU A 115 2.67 1.45 15.75
CA LEU A 115 2.37 0.88 14.44
C LEU A 115 3.67 0.48 13.72
N LEU A 116 4.64 1.38 13.71
CA LEU A 116 5.93 1.21 13.05
C LEU A 116 6.80 0.11 13.69
N ALA A 117 6.63 -0.18 14.98
CA ALA A 117 7.29 -1.30 15.63
C ALA A 117 6.80 -2.67 15.13
N ARG A 118 5.61 -2.73 14.52
CA ARG A 118 5.00 -3.95 13.95
C ARG A 118 5.21 -4.08 12.44
N ALA A 119 5.78 -3.06 11.81
CA ALA A 119 6.02 -3.02 10.37
C ALA A 119 7.33 -3.72 10.01
N GLN A 120 7.32 -4.48 8.92
CA GLN A 120 8.48 -5.13 8.36
C GLN A 120 9.20 -4.19 7.40
N GLY A 121 10.33 -3.62 7.85
CA GLY A 121 11.42 -3.09 7.02
C GLY A 121 11.06 -2.00 6.01
N ASP A 122 10.46 -2.40 4.89
CA ASP A 122 10.15 -1.53 3.76
C ASP A 122 8.69 -1.05 3.79
N VAL A 123 8.52 0.21 3.41
CA VAL A 123 7.25 0.93 3.35
C VAL A 123 6.92 1.23 1.90
N GLY A 124 5.67 0.96 1.51
CA GLY A 124 5.13 1.32 0.22
C GLY A 124 4.69 2.78 0.17
N VAL A 125 5.51 3.64 -0.43
CA VAL A 125 5.16 5.04 -0.72
C VAL A 125 4.42 5.11 -2.05
N ILE A 126 3.25 5.74 -2.05
CA ILE A 126 2.34 5.72 -3.20
C ILE A 126 2.16 7.13 -3.76
N GLY A 127 2.28 7.24 -5.07
CA GLY A 127 2.00 8.46 -5.82
C GLY A 127 1.02 8.21 -6.95
N VAL A 128 0.41 9.27 -7.47
CA VAL A 128 -0.34 9.21 -8.72
C VAL A 128 0.66 9.02 -9.86
N ALA A 129 0.46 7.99 -10.69
CA ALA A 129 1.32 7.80 -11.86
C ALA A 129 1.16 9.01 -12.79
N ALA A 130 2.30 9.62 -13.17
CA ALA A 130 2.29 10.62 -14.22
C ALA A 130 1.73 9.95 -15.49
N ARG A 131 0.59 10.43 -15.98
CA ARG A 131 0.15 10.05 -17.32
C ARG A 131 1.26 10.51 -18.25
N GLY A 132 1.97 9.57 -18.88
CA GLY A 132 2.91 9.89 -19.93
C GLY A 132 2.19 10.82 -20.89
N ARG A 133 2.68 12.05 -21.05
CA ARG A 133 2.34 12.82 -22.25
C ARG A 133 2.79 11.92 -23.39
N ASP A 134 1.82 11.49 -24.17
CA ASP A 134 1.99 10.92 -25.48
C ASP A 134 2.94 11.85 -26.26
N ALA A 135 4.23 11.53 -26.25
CA ALA A 135 5.21 12.16 -27.10
C ALA A 135 5.05 11.49 -28.45
N ARG A 136 4.08 12.00 -29.22
CA ARG A 136 3.94 11.72 -30.65
C ARG A 136 5.16 12.20 -31.42
#